data_AF-A0A419W3V7-F1
#
_entry.id   AF-A0A419W3V7-F1
#
_cell.length_a   1.000
_cell.length_b   1.000
_cell.length_c   1.000
_cell.angle_alpha   90.00
_cell.angle_beta   90.00
_cell.angle_gamma   90.00
#
_symmetry.space_group_name_H-M   'P 1'
#
loop_
_entity.id
_entity.type
_entity.pdbx_description
1 polymer ?
#
loop_
_entity_poly.entity_id
_entity_poly.type
_entity_poly.pdbx_seq_one_letter_code
_entity_poly.pdbx_strand_id
1 'polypeptide(L)'
;MKKLSLLFAFVAVAIASQAGGNNDEESKITYPMPQKVKAVMESKCFECHNDAGRSDKAKKGLNFSTLDGFTNIEKIATLSEVKKEVSEGEMPPQKFLEKHPEAALTPDETKLLVDWVQKESKALLKKK
;
A
#
# COMPACT_ATOMS: atom_id res chain seq x y z
N MET A 1 -32.62 -45.14 41.64
CA MET A 1 -32.51 -44.44 40.34
C MET A 1 -31.51 -43.31 40.56
N LYS A 2 -30.26 -43.42 40.03
CA LYS A 2 -29.84 -42.78 38.75
C LYS A 2 -30.12 -41.26 38.81
N LYS A 3 -29.19 -40.30 38.77
CA LYS A 3 -27.80 -40.20 38.28
C LYS A 3 -27.18 -38.92 38.91
N LEU A 4 -25.92 -38.93 39.32
CA LEU A 4 -24.75 -38.38 38.60
C LEU A 4 -24.51 -36.88 38.84
N SER A 5 -23.50 -36.66 39.69
CA SER A 5 -22.45 -35.63 39.67
C SER A 5 -22.51 -34.57 38.56
N LEU A 6 -22.34 -33.31 38.94
CA LEU A 6 -21.60 -32.32 38.13
C LEU A 6 -21.02 -31.24 39.05
N LEU A 7 -19.75 -31.46 39.41
CA LEU A 7 -18.83 -30.44 39.87
C LEU A 7 -18.70 -29.37 38.78
N PHE A 8 -19.06 -28.13 39.07
CA PHE A 8 -18.73 -26.99 38.23
C PHE A 8 -17.24 -26.67 38.39
N ALA A 9 -16.42 -27.17 37.47
CA ALA A 9 -15.05 -26.75 37.33
C ALA A 9 -15.02 -25.31 36.75
N PHE A 10 -14.63 -24.34 37.57
CA PHE A 10 -14.24 -23.00 37.11
C PHE A 10 -12.92 -23.12 36.36
N VAL A 11 -12.96 -23.13 35.03
CA VAL A 11 -11.78 -22.98 34.19
C VAL A 11 -11.41 -21.51 34.18
N ALA A 12 -10.39 -21.15 34.95
CA ALA A 12 -9.73 -19.85 34.83
C ALA A 12 -8.93 -19.82 33.52
N VAL A 13 -9.52 -19.24 32.47
CA VAL A 13 -8.81 -18.93 31.23
C VAL A 13 -7.93 -17.72 31.50
N ALA A 14 -6.63 -17.94 31.61
CA ALA A 14 -5.62 -16.89 31.55
C ALA A 14 -5.60 -16.33 30.12
N ILE A 15 -6.19 -15.15 29.92
CA ILE A 15 -6.01 -14.39 28.68
C ILE A 15 -4.62 -13.77 28.75
N ALA A 16 -3.64 -14.47 28.17
CA ALA A 16 -2.38 -13.86 27.81
C ALA A 16 -2.67 -12.73 26.81
N SER A 17 -2.51 -11.49 27.24
CA SER A 17 -2.52 -10.32 26.37
C SER A 17 -1.36 -10.45 25.37
N GLN A 18 -1.65 -10.99 24.20
CA GLN A 18 -0.79 -10.83 23.04
C GLN A 18 -0.87 -9.37 22.63
N ALA A 19 0.03 -8.56 23.19
CA ALA A 19 0.38 -7.25 22.68
C ALA A 19 1.30 -7.45 21.48
N GLY A 20 0.80 -7.12 20.29
CA GLY A 20 1.54 -7.22 19.03
C GLY A 20 0.72 -7.91 17.95
N GLY A 21 -0.35 -7.26 17.50
CA GLY A 21 -0.98 -7.64 16.25
C GLY A 21 -0.01 -7.38 15.11
N ASN A 22 0.66 -8.43 14.65
CA ASN A 22 1.20 -8.44 13.30
C ASN A 22 -0.01 -8.55 12.39
N ASN A 23 -0.45 -7.39 11.87
CA ASN A 23 -1.41 -7.37 10.78
C ASN A 23 -0.65 -7.83 9.53
N ASP A 24 -0.47 -9.13 9.43
CA ASP A 24 -0.08 -9.82 8.21
C ASP A 24 -1.32 -9.87 7.30
N GLU A 25 -1.87 -8.70 6.97
CA GLU A 25 -2.69 -8.55 5.79
C GLU A 25 -1.70 -8.59 4.63
N GLU A 26 -1.72 -9.70 3.89
CA GLU A 26 -0.90 -9.94 2.71
C GLU A 26 -0.97 -8.72 1.79
N SER A 27 0.06 -7.87 1.85
CA SER A 27 -0.02 -6.59 1.16
C SER A 27 -0.06 -6.86 -0.33
N LYS A 28 -1.07 -6.34 -1.01
CA LYS A 28 -1.28 -6.42 -2.47
C LYS A 28 -0.19 -5.70 -3.29
N ILE A 29 0.89 -5.29 -2.64
CA ILE A 29 2.07 -4.63 -3.17
C ILE A 29 3.17 -5.67 -3.27
N THR A 30 3.46 -6.11 -4.49
CA THR A 30 4.51 -7.10 -4.74
C THR A 30 5.87 -6.44 -4.98
N TYR A 31 5.88 -5.16 -5.39
CA TYR A 31 7.11 -4.40 -5.58
C TYR A 31 7.78 -4.01 -4.25
N PRO A 32 9.07 -4.30 -4.04
CA PRO A 32 9.76 -3.99 -2.80
C PRO A 32 9.99 -2.49 -2.63
N MET A 33 9.57 -1.94 -1.49
CA MET A 33 9.74 -0.52 -1.16
C MET A 33 9.92 -0.30 0.35
N PRO A 34 10.53 0.82 0.77
CA PRO A 34 10.67 1.16 2.19
C PRO A 34 9.31 1.24 2.90
N GLN A 35 9.23 0.82 4.16
CA GLN A 35 7.97 0.73 4.92
C GLN A 35 7.17 2.05 4.93
N LYS A 36 7.85 3.20 5.07
CA LYS A 36 7.18 4.51 5.03
C LYS A 36 6.55 4.82 3.67
N VAL A 37 7.24 4.44 2.59
CA VAL A 37 6.73 4.60 1.21
C VAL A 37 5.53 3.69 1.02
N LYS A 38 5.65 2.43 1.45
CA LYS A 38 4.58 1.44 1.40
C LYS A 38 3.30 1.96 2.04
N ALA A 39 3.38 2.49 3.25
CA ALA A 39 2.22 3.02 3.97
C ALA A 39 1.51 4.16 3.19
N VAL A 40 2.27 5.09 2.61
CA VAL A 40 1.68 6.16 1.77
C VAL A 40 1.04 5.56 0.51
N MET A 41 1.72 4.65 -0.17
CA MET A 41 1.17 4.04 -1.38
C MET A 41 -0.12 3.25 -1.09
N GLU A 42 -0.15 2.46 -0.01
CA GLU A 42 -1.34 1.70 0.41
C GLU A 42 -2.52 2.63 0.66
N SER A 43 -2.29 3.73 1.38
CA SER A 43 -3.33 4.68 1.73
C SER A 43 -3.81 5.55 0.56
N LYS A 44 -2.92 5.94 -0.36
CA LYS A 44 -3.17 7.03 -1.32
C LYS A 44 -3.29 6.56 -2.76
N CYS A 45 -2.71 5.41 -3.10
CA CYS A 45 -2.53 4.98 -4.48
C CYS A 45 -3.20 3.64 -4.78
N PHE A 46 -3.02 2.65 -3.90
CA PHE A 46 -3.35 1.27 -4.23
C PHE A 46 -4.85 1.04 -4.36
N GLU A 47 -5.75 1.74 -3.66
CA GLU A 47 -7.20 1.52 -3.82
C GLU A 47 -7.70 1.65 -5.28
N CYS A 48 -6.99 2.42 -6.11
CA CYS A 48 -7.33 2.65 -7.52
C CYS A 48 -6.35 2.03 -8.51
N HIS A 49 -5.06 1.96 -8.17
CA HIS A 49 -3.97 1.55 -9.07
C HIS A 49 -3.49 0.12 -8.81
N ASN A 50 -4.40 -0.83 -8.69
CA ASN A 50 -4.09 -2.26 -8.55
C ASN A 50 -5.09 -3.11 -9.36
N ASP A 51 -4.85 -4.42 -9.49
CA ASP A 51 -5.74 -5.33 -10.25
C ASP A 51 -7.21 -5.29 -9.79
N ALA A 52 -7.44 -5.23 -8.48
CA ALA A 52 -8.73 -5.07 -7.83
C ALA A 52 -9.14 -3.59 -7.64
N GLY A 53 -8.46 -2.65 -8.31
CA GLY A 53 -8.72 -1.21 -8.22
C GLY A 53 -10.12 -0.84 -8.71
N ARG A 54 -10.74 0.12 -8.00
CA ARG A 54 -12.15 0.51 -8.22
C ARG A 54 -12.43 1.27 -9.52
N SER A 55 -11.40 1.78 -10.21
CA SER A 55 -11.51 2.61 -11.42
C SER A 55 -10.75 2.01 -12.59
N ASP A 56 -11.46 1.63 -13.65
CA ASP A 56 -10.83 1.10 -14.87
C ASP A 56 -9.94 2.14 -15.55
N LYS A 57 -10.28 3.42 -15.47
CA LYS A 57 -9.44 4.49 -16.01
C LYS A 57 -8.12 4.59 -15.23
N ALA A 58 -8.17 4.52 -13.90
CA ALA A 58 -6.97 4.58 -13.07
C ALA A 58 -6.05 3.38 -13.36
N LYS A 59 -6.61 2.15 -13.39
CA LYS A 59 -5.88 0.93 -13.73
C LYS A 59 -5.23 0.97 -15.12
N LYS A 60 -5.95 1.49 -16.13
CA LYS A 60 -5.42 1.64 -17.50
C LYS A 60 -4.28 2.66 -17.58
N GLY A 61 -4.32 3.72 -16.77
CA GLY A 61 -3.25 4.70 -16.70
C GLY A 61 -2.03 4.17 -15.94
N LEU A 62 -2.25 3.45 -14.85
CA LEU A 62 -1.21 2.85 -14.03
C LEU A 62 -1.79 1.71 -13.17
N ASN A 63 -1.14 0.55 -13.20
CA ASN A 63 -1.45 -0.58 -12.33
C ASN A 63 -0.16 -1.05 -11.64
N PHE A 64 -0.06 -0.83 -10.32
CA PHE A 64 1.14 -1.19 -9.57
C PHE A 64 1.32 -2.71 -9.44
N SER A 65 0.25 -3.49 -9.55
CA SER A 65 0.31 -4.96 -9.49
C SER A 65 1.07 -5.56 -10.68
N THR A 66 1.23 -4.82 -11.78
CA THR A 66 1.98 -5.31 -12.96
C THR A 66 3.46 -4.97 -12.94
N LEU A 67 3.92 -4.17 -11.96
CA LEU A 67 5.30 -3.68 -11.94
C LEU A 67 6.33 -4.79 -11.89
N ASP A 68 6.07 -5.92 -11.24
CA ASP A 68 7.09 -6.98 -11.14
C ASP A 68 7.45 -7.59 -12.49
N GLY A 69 6.50 -7.65 -13.41
CA GLY A 69 6.70 -8.13 -14.78
C GLY A 69 7.47 -7.16 -15.68
N PHE A 70 7.69 -5.92 -15.24
CA PHE A 70 8.38 -4.91 -16.04
C PHE A 70 9.90 -5.08 -15.97
N THR A 71 10.57 -4.79 -17.09
CA THR A 71 12.01 -4.55 -17.15
C THR A 71 12.40 -3.36 -16.25
N ASN A 72 13.68 -3.25 -15.90
CA ASN A 72 14.16 -2.12 -15.09
C ASN A 72 13.89 -0.77 -15.75
N ILE A 73 13.97 -0.68 -17.08
CA ILE A 73 13.69 0.56 -17.82
C ILE A 73 12.21 0.92 -17.79
N GLU A 74 11.32 -0.07 -17.96
CA GLU A 74 9.88 0.14 -17.84
C GLU A 74 9.50 0.59 -16.42
N LYS A 75 10.06 -0.05 -15.38
CA LYS A 75 9.89 0.38 -13.99
C LYS A 75 10.32 1.83 -13.78
N ILE A 76 11.48 2.23 -14.31
CA ILE A 76 11.97 3.61 -14.22
C ILE A 76 11.02 4.58 -14.90
N ALA A 77 10.54 4.25 -16.11
CA ALA A 77 9.60 5.09 -16.84
C ALA A 77 8.29 5.27 -16.05
N THR A 78 7.72 4.18 -15.54
CA THR A 78 6.52 4.22 -14.71
C THR A 78 6.72 5.05 -13.43
N LEU A 79 7.82 4.83 -12.70
CA LEU A 79 8.12 5.60 -11.50
C LEU A 79 8.34 7.09 -11.82
N SER A 80 8.91 7.42 -12.98
CA SER A 80 9.06 8.80 -13.44
C SER A 80 7.72 9.50 -13.63
N GLU A 81 6.74 8.82 -14.23
CA GLU A 81 5.38 9.35 -14.37
C GLU A 81 4.72 9.53 -13.00
N VAL A 82 4.85 8.57 -12.08
CA VAL A 82 4.37 8.72 -10.69
C VAL A 82 4.95 9.97 -10.06
N LYS A 83 6.27 10.16 -10.14
CA LYS A 83 6.94 11.35 -9.61
C LYS A 83 6.38 12.63 -10.24
N LYS A 84 6.19 12.68 -11.55
CA LYS A 84 5.67 13.85 -12.26
C LYS A 84 4.28 14.22 -11.73
N GLU A 85 3.35 13.28 -11.79
CA GLU A 85 1.95 13.51 -11.43
C GLU A 85 1.77 13.92 -9.96
N VAL A 86 2.53 13.33 -9.03
CA VAL A 86 2.44 13.74 -7.61
C VAL A 86 3.16 15.07 -7.33
N SER A 87 4.21 15.40 -8.08
CA SER A 87 4.93 16.68 -7.93
C SER A 87 4.14 17.85 -8.51
N GLU A 88 3.39 17.61 -9.58
CA GLU A 88 2.53 18.60 -10.21
C GLU A 88 1.17 18.74 -9.50
N GLY A 89 0.85 17.84 -8.56
CA GLY A 89 -0.41 17.86 -7.82
C GLY A 89 -1.61 17.34 -8.63
N GLU A 90 -1.36 16.69 -9.77
CA GLU A 90 -2.38 16.10 -10.64
C GLU A 90 -2.98 14.83 -10.04
N MET A 91 -2.24 14.17 -9.13
CA MET A 91 -2.66 12.95 -8.45
C MET A 91 -2.66 13.11 -6.92
N PRO A 92 -3.77 12.76 -6.23
CA PRO A 92 -5.05 12.35 -6.81
C PRO A 92 -5.79 13.50 -7.52
N PRO A 93 -6.65 13.21 -8.52
CA PRO A 93 -7.33 14.26 -9.28
C PRO A 93 -8.23 15.12 -8.39
N GLN A 94 -8.29 16.43 -8.65
CA GLN A 94 -9.05 17.37 -7.82
C GLN A 94 -10.52 16.97 -7.58
N LYS A 95 -11.21 16.47 -8.62
CA LYS A 95 -12.59 15.99 -8.51
C LYS A 95 -12.77 14.79 -7.57
N PHE A 96 -11.73 13.98 -7.40
CA PHE A 96 -11.72 12.89 -6.43
C PHE A 96 -11.53 13.46 -5.02
N LEU A 97 -10.59 14.39 -4.86
CA LEU A 97 -10.31 15.07 -3.59
C LEU A 97 -11.52 15.85 -3.04
N GLU A 98 -12.38 16.39 -3.90
CA GLU A 98 -13.64 17.03 -3.49
C GLU A 98 -14.55 16.11 -2.66
N LYS A 99 -14.48 14.80 -2.87
CA LYS A 99 -15.25 13.78 -2.14
C LYS A 99 -14.42 12.98 -1.14
N HIS A 100 -13.10 12.97 -1.32
CA HIS A 100 -12.12 12.20 -0.57
C HIS A 100 -10.94 13.07 -0.15
N PRO A 101 -11.15 14.11 0.69
CA PRO A 101 -10.09 15.01 1.11
C PRO A 101 -8.95 14.29 1.86
N GLU A 102 -9.26 13.17 2.53
CA GLU A 102 -8.29 12.29 3.19
C GLU A 102 -7.27 11.67 2.24
N ALA A 103 -7.57 11.60 0.94
CA ALA A 103 -6.67 11.05 -0.06
C ALA A 103 -5.62 12.07 -0.54
N ALA A 104 -5.73 13.34 -0.16
CA ALA A 104 -4.73 14.35 -0.52
C ALA A 104 -3.34 13.95 -0.01
N LEU A 105 -2.33 14.11 -0.87
CA LEU A 105 -0.93 13.98 -0.47
C LEU A 105 -0.50 15.23 0.26
N THR A 106 0.07 15.05 1.45
CA THR A 106 0.75 16.13 2.17
C THR A 106 2.09 16.45 1.51
N PRO A 107 2.68 17.64 1.74
CA PRO A 107 3.99 17.99 1.22
C PRO A 107 5.09 16.97 1.59
N ASP A 108 5.04 16.42 2.81
CA ASP A 108 6.00 15.43 3.29
C ASP A 108 5.80 14.07 2.61
N GLU A 109 4.56 13.64 2.39
CA GLU A 109 4.26 12.42 1.63
C GLU A 109 4.70 12.55 0.17
N THR A 110 4.41 13.68 -0.48
CA THR A 110 4.87 13.96 -1.85
C THR A 110 6.39 13.92 -1.91
N LYS A 111 7.07 14.60 -0.98
CA LYS A 111 8.54 14.58 -0.93
C LYS A 111 9.08 13.16 -0.74
N LEU A 112 8.47 12.38 0.16
CA LEU A 112 8.86 11.00 0.42
C LEU A 112 8.75 10.13 -0.85
N LEU A 113 7.66 10.26 -1.61
CA LEU A 113 7.47 9.53 -2.86
C LEU A 113 8.49 9.95 -3.93
N VAL A 114 8.71 11.26 -4.10
CA VAL A 114 9.67 11.80 -5.07
C VAL A 114 11.10 11.35 -4.78
N ASP A 115 11.53 11.44 -3.51
CA ASP A 115 12.86 11.01 -3.08
C ASP A 115 13.04 9.50 -3.28
N TRP A 116 12.01 8.70 -2.95
CA TRP A 116 12.02 7.27 -3.17
C TRP A 116 12.14 6.92 -4.66
N VAL A 117 11.31 7.51 -5.53
CA VAL A 117 11.39 7.30 -6.98
C VAL A 117 12.79 7.59 -7.50
N GLN A 118 13.39 8.73 -7.11
CA GLN A 118 14.73 9.08 -7.56
C GLN A 118 15.79 8.06 -7.11
N LYS A 119 15.71 7.59 -5.87
CA LYS A 119 16.63 6.59 -5.33
C LYS A 119 16.45 5.24 -6.01
N GLU A 120 15.20 4.82 -6.19
CA GLU A 120 14.83 3.54 -6.77
C GLU A 120 15.22 3.48 -8.25
N SER A 121 14.91 4.52 -9.03
CA SER A 121 15.32 4.59 -10.44
C SER A 121 16.84 4.53 -10.61
N LYS A 122 17.61 5.19 -9.73
CA LYS A 122 19.08 5.07 -9.72
C LYS A 122 19.56 3.66 -9.36
N ALA A 123 18.85 2.95 -8.49
CA ALA A 123 19.19 1.56 -8.14
C ALA A 123 18.88 0.60 -9.29
N LEU A 124 17.72 0.77 -9.94
CA LEU A 124 17.30 -0.01 -11.11
C LEU A 124 18.27 0.16 -12.29
N LEU A 125 18.77 1.37 -12.55
CA LEU A 125 19.78 1.62 -13.60
C LEU A 125 21.10 0.87 -13.38
N LYS A 126 21.45 0.54 -12.13
CA LYS A 126 22.68 -0.18 -11.78
C LYS A 126 22.52 -1.70 -11.87
N LYS A 127 21.28 -2.19 -11.81
CA LYS A 127 20.95 -3.60 -11.99
C LYS A 127 20.86 -3.86 -13.49
N LYS A 128 21.98 -4.23 -14.11
CA LYS A 128 22.01 -4.74 -15.49
C LYS A 128 21.58 -6.19 -15.52
#